data_AF-R1FPJ4-F1
#
_entry.id   AF-R1FPJ4-F1
#
_cell.length_a   1.000
_cell.length_b   1.000
_cell.length_c   1.000
_cell.angle_alpha   90.00
_cell.angle_beta   90.00
_cell.angle_gamma   90.00
#
_symmetry.space_group_name_H-M   'P 1'
#
loop_
_entity.id
_entity.type
_entity.pdbx_description
1 polymer ?
#
loop_
_entity_poly.entity_id
_entity_poly.type
_entity_poly.pdbx_seq_one_letter_code
_entity_poly.pdbx_strand_id
1 'polypeptide(L)'
;MLACGGFVPRTMWRAPLLASTSAADFWGRRWNLLIHGLFRRTVFRPLTERGVPGWGAGAIAFALSGAFHEYAFALQQPAQRASFGRCLAFFLAQAPAVSAEKRLRRLLGVPPPFDRSSAACTLAWTLLLMPFAPLFLHPLKTSGTFATILELVPRLAVAVP
;
A
#
# COMPACT_ATOMS: atom_id res chain seq x y z
N MET A 1 -15.14 -23.68 1.19
CA MET A 1 -14.29 -24.85 0.86
C MET A 1 -12.91 -24.82 1.52
N LEU A 2 -12.05 -23.80 1.33
CA LEU A 2 -10.69 -23.81 1.91
C LEU A 2 -10.65 -23.74 3.46
N ALA A 3 -11.50 -22.91 4.07
CA ALA A 3 -11.59 -22.83 5.54
C ALA A 3 -12.11 -24.14 6.17
N CYS A 4 -13.01 -24.85 5.48
CA CYS A 4 -13.51 -26.16 5.90
C CYS A 4 -12.42 -27.25 5.82
N GLY A 5 -11.36 -27.04 5.04
CA GLY A 5 -10.17 -27.90 4.98
C GLY A 5 -9.07 -27.54 5.98
N GLY A 6 -9.36 -26.72 7.01
CA GLY A 6 -8.39 -26.35 8.05
C GLY A 6 -7.42 -25.22 7.67
N PHE A 7 -7.63 -24.56 6.52
CA PHE A 7 -6.81 -23.41 6.14
C PHE A 7 -7.14 -22.20 7.03
N VAL A 8 -6.17 -21.77 7.83
CA VAL A 8 -6.27 -20.54 8.64
C VAL A 8 -5.80 -19.35 7.79
N PRO A 9 -6.69 -18.40 7.43
CA PRO A 9 -6.31 -17.24 6.64
C PRO A 9 -5.35 -16.37 7.45
N ARG A 10 -4.26 -15.92 6.81
CA ARG A 10 -3.36 -14.94 7.42
C ARG A 10 -4.01 -13.56 7.41
N THR A 11 -3.84 -12.82 8.49
CA THR A 11 -4.28 -11.42 8.59
C THR A 11 -3.63 -10.58 7.49
N MET A 12 -4.44 -9.95 6.63
CA MET A 12 -3.95 -9.07 5.57
C MET A 12 -3.79 -7.61 6.02
N TRP A 13 -4.63 -7.14 6.95
CA TRP A 13 -4.58 -5.78 7.48
C TRP A 13 -4.67 -5.75 9.00
N ARG A 14 -3.94 -4.83 9.65
CA ARG A 14 -3.97 -4.63 11.11
C ARG A 14 -4.33 -3.18 11.46
N ALA A 15 -5.61 -2.85 11.30
CA ALA A 15 -6.17 -1.52 11.56
C ALA A 15 -5.26 -0.38 11.05
N PRO A 16 -4.84 -0.40 9.77
CA PRO A 16 -3.85 0.54 9.24
C PRO A 16 -4.28 2.00 9.36
N LEU A 17 -5.58 2.28 9.29
CA LEU A 17 -6.14 3.64 9.40
C LEU A 17 -6.45 4.09 10.83
N LEU A 18 -6.25 3.23 11.84
CA LEU A 18 -6.58 3.57 13.23
C LEU A 18 -5.38 3.46 14.18
N ALA A 19 -4.42 2.59 13.86
CA ALA A 19 -3.36 2.20 14.78
C ALA A 19 -1.94 2.47 14.26
N SER A 20 -1.78 3.11 13.09
CA SER A 20 -0.45 3.38 12.53
C SER A 20 0.28 4.45 13.32
N THR A 21 1.51 4.16 13.75
CA THR A 21 2.36 5.11 14.49
C THR A 21 3.39 5.82 13.62
N SER A 22 3.50 5.44 12.35
CA SER A 22 4.37 6.06 11.34
C SER A 22 4.00 5.55 9.93
N ALA A 23 4.50 6.18 8.88
CA ALA A 23 4.39 5.68 7.51
C ALA A 23 5.08 4.30 7.38
N ALA A 24 6.22 4.15 8.05
CA ALA A 24 6.93 2.89 8.14
C ALA A 24 6.09 1.78 8.80
N ASP A 25 5.33 2.12 9.84
CA ASP A 25 4.42 1.20 10.54
C ASP A 25 3.23 0.83 9.66
N PHE A 26 2.65 1.82 8.97
CA PHE A 26 1.57 1.64 8.00
C PHE A 26 1.97 0.62 6.92
N TRP A 27 3.03 0.90 6.15
CA TRP A 27 3.46 0.03 5.04
C TRP A 27 4.14 -1.26 5.48
N GLY A 28 4.77 -1.27 6.66
CA GLY A 28 5.60 -2.38 7.12
C GLY A 28 4.86 -3.42 7.96
N ARG A 29 3.82 -3.02 8.69
CA ARG A 29 3.22 -3.88 9.73
C ARG A 29 1.71 -3.91 9.74
N ARG A 30 1.04 -3.10 8.92
CA ARG A 30 -0.42 -2.94 8.98
C ARG A 30 -1.14 -2.99 7.65
N TRP A 31 -0.51 -2.54 6.59
CA TRP A 31 -1.07 -2.54 5.25
C TRP A 31 -0.58 -3.75 4.45
N ASN A 32 -1.52 -4.53 3.92
CA ASN A 32 -1.27 -5.64 2.99
C ASN A 32 -0.11 -6.57 3.42
N LEU A 33 -0.25 -7.18 4.59
CA LEU A 33 0.75 -8.03 5.22
C LEU A 33 1.14 -9.26 4.40
N LEU A 34 0.24 -9.71 3.51
CA LEU A 34 0.54 -10.77 2.56
C LEU A 34 1.63 -10.33 1.58
N ILE A 35 1.44 -9.19 0.91
CA ILE A 35 2.40 -8.64 -0.05
C ILE A 35 3.66 -8.15 0.66
N HIS A 36 3.53 -7.54 1.84
CA HIS A 36 4.68 -7.20 2.68
C HIS A 36 5.53 -8.45 2.97
N GLY A 37 4.91 -9.54 3.41
CA GLY A 37 5.60 -10.80 3.72
C GLY A 37 6.22 -11.45 2.49
N LEU A 38 5.61 -11.30 1.32
CA LEU A 38 6.18 -11.72 0.03
C LEU A 38 7.46 -10.91 -0.26
N PHE A 39 7.35 -9.59 -0.35
CA PHE A 39 8.49 -8.72 -0.70
C PHE A 39 9.60 -8.74 0.34
N ARG A 40 9.28 -8.94 1.62
CA ARG A 40 10.31 -9.14 2.64
C ARG A 40 11.19 -10.35 2.32
N ARG A 41 10.61 -11.44 1.83
CA ARG A 41 11.30 -12.70 1.53
C ARG A 41 11.97 -12.70 0.16
N THR A 42 11.34 -12.08 -0.84
CA THR A 42 11.79 -12.15 -2.24
C THR A 42 12.64 -10.95 -2.69
N VAL A 43 12.49 -9.80 -2.04
CA VAL A 43 13.16 -8.55 -2.45
C VAL A 43 14.03 -8.01 -1.32
N PHE A 44 13.43 -7.65 -0.19
CA PHE A 44 14.12 -6.89 0.85
C PHE A 44 15.27 -7.68 1.47
N ARG A 45 15.00 -8.88 2.01
CA ARG A 45 16.04 -9.68 2.69
C ARG A 45 17.19 -10.07 1.75
N PRO A 46 16.94 -10.62 0.54
CA PRO A 46 18.02 -10.95 -0.39
C PRO A 46 18.88 -9.74 -0.79
N LEU A 47 18.28 -8.56 -0.98
CA LEU A 47 19.04 -7.36 -1.32
C LEU A 47 19.90 -6.88 -0.14
N THR A 48 19.34 -6.88 1.08
CA THR A 48 20.11 -6.49 2.27
C THR A 48 21.24 -7.47 2.58
N GLU A 49 21.04 -8.77 2.36
CA GLU A 49 22.09 -9.80 2.49
C GLU A 49 23.22 -9.61 1.47
N ARG A 50 22.93 -8.99 0.32
CA ARG A 50 23.90 -8.61 -0.72
C ARG A 50 24.53 -7.22 -0.51
N GLY A 51 24.31 -6.60 0.65
CA GLY A 51 24.91 -5.30 0.99
C GLY A 51 24.14 -4.07 0.53
N VAL A 52 22.94 -4.21 -0.05
CA VAL A 52 22.09 -3.05 -0.37
C VAL A 52 21.58 -2.42 0.93
N PRO A 53 21.72 -1.10 1.14
CA PRO A 53 21.23 -0.46 2.35
C PRO A 53 19.70 -0.57 2.45
N GLY A 54 19.18 -0.67 3.67
CA GLY A 54 17.75 -0.93 3.90
C GLY A 54 16.78 0.09 3.28
N TRP A 55 17.21 1.35 3.10
CA TRP A 55 16.43 2.34 2.37
C TRP A 55 16.35 2.04 0.86
N GLY A 56 17.46 1.56 0.27
CA GLY A 56 17.54 1.17 -1.14
C GLY A 56 16.74 -0.09 -1.43
N ALA A 57 16.86 -1.11 -0.56
CA ALA A 57 16.03 -2.31 -0.65
C ALA A 57 14.54 -1.99 -0.50
N GLY A 58 14.18 -1.03 0.36
CA GLY A 58 12.83 -0.50 0.49
C GLY A 58 12.35 0.19 -0.79
N ALA A 59 13.16 1.07 -1.37
CA ALA A 59 12.83 1.78 -2.61
C ALA A 59 12.59 0.82 -3.78
N ILE A 60 13.43 -0.22 -3.92
CA ILE A 60 13.24 -1.27 -4.93
C ILE A 60 11.93 -2.02 -4.70
N ALA A 61 11.59 -2.36 -3.45
CA ALA A 61 10.31 -3.02 -3.14
C ALA A 61 9.10 -2.13 -3.49
N PHE A 62 9.18 -0.82 -3.25
CA PHE A 62 8.15 0.15 -3.67
C PHE A 62 8.04 0.23 -5.20
N ALA A 63 9.15 0.31 -5.92
CA ALA A 63 9.17 0.34 -7.38
C ALA A 63 8.56 -0.94 -7.99
N LEU A 64 8.92 -2.12 -7.45
CA LEU A 64 8.33 -3.39 -7.86
C LEU A 64 6.83 -3.44 -7.56
N SER A 65 6.39 -2.95 -6.39
CA SER A 65 4.97 -2.78 -6.08
C SER A 65 4.27 -1.97 -7.16
N GLY A 66 4.83 -0.81 -7.51
CA GLY A 66 4.29 0.08 -8.53
C GLY A 66 4.20 -0.58 -9.89
N ALA A 67 5.26 -1.29 -10.32
CA ALA A 67 5.28 -2.03 -11.58
C ALA A 67 4.21 -3.13 -11.64
N PHE A 68 3.97 -3.84 -10.52
CA PHE A 68 2.90 -4.83 -10.46
C PHE A 68 1.50 -4.20 -10.60
N HIS A 69 1.27 -3.04 -9.98
CA HIS A 69 0.00 -2.32 -10.15
C HIS A 69 -0.17 -1.76 -11.56
N GLU A 70 0.92 -1.28 -12.15
CA GLU A 70 0.97 -0.81 -13.53
C GLU A 70 0.59 -1.94 -14.50
N TYR A 71 1.16 -3.12 -14.30
CA TYR A 71 0.84 -4.31 -15.06
C TYR A 71 -0.64 -4.71 -14.89
N ALA A 72 -1.11 -4.80 -13.63
CA ALA A 72 -2.47 -5.23 -13.32
C ALA A 72 -3.55 -4.28 -13.86
N PHE A 73 -3.30 -2.97 -13.87
CA PHE A 73 -4.31 -1.99 -14.27
C PHE A 73 -4.14 -1.48 -15.70
N ALA A 74 -2.97 -0.98 -16.09
CA ALA A 74 -2.78 -0.29 -17.36
C ALA A 74 -2.43 -1.24 -18.51
N LEU A 75 -1.69 -2.32 -18.23
CA LEU A 75 -1.24 -3.25 -19.28
C LEU A 75 -2.23 -4.36 -19.56
N GLN A 76 -2.90 -4.91 -18.54
CA GLN A 76 -3.93 -5.94 -18.74
C GLN A 76 -5.22 -5.40 -19.36
N GLN A 77 -5.49 -4.10 -19.26
CA GLN A 77 -6.70 -3.48 -19.79
C GLN A 77 -6.31 -2.45 -20.86
N PRO A 78 -6.44 -2.75 -22.17
CA PRO A 78 -6.06 -1.84 -23.25
C PRO A 78 -6.69 -0.44 -23.14
N ALA A 79 -7.92 -0.36 -22.63
CA ALA A 79 -8.63 0.90 -22.37
C ALA A 79 -7.98 1.77 -21.28
N GLN A 80 -7.14 1.19 -20.43
CA GLN A 80 -6.45 1.87 -19.33
C GLN A 80 -5.01 2.27 -19.64
N ARG A 81 -4.54 2.10 -20.88
CA ARG A 81 -3.18 2.54 -21.27
C ARG A 81 -2.93 4.03 -21.07
N ALA A 82 -3.97 4.86 -21.15
CA ALA A 82 -3.86 6.29 -20.82
C ALA A 82 -3.49 6.55 -19.34
N SER A 83 -3.64 5.54 -18.48
CA SER A 83 -3.22 5.56 -17.07
C SER A 83 -1.80 5.08 -16.85
N PHE A 84 -1.04 4.82 -17.91
CA PHE A 84 0.30 4.27 -17.81
C PHE A 84 1.22 5.17 -16.98
N GLY A 85 1.97 4.56 -16.08
CA GLY A 85 2.95 5.19 -15.19
C GLY A 85 2.35 5.83 -13.93
N ARG A 86 1.03 5.97 -13.81
CA ARG A 86 0.40 6.64 -12.65
C ARG A 86 0.56 5.82 -11.37
N CYS A 87 0.39 4.51 -11.44
CA CYS A 87 0.57 3.64 -10.28
C CYS A 87 2.03 3.56 -9.86
N LEU A 88 2.96 3.46 -10.83
CA LEU A 88 4.39 3.51 -10.53
C LEU A 88 4.77 4.83 -9.85
N ALA A 89 4.31 5.96 -10.38
CA ALA A 89 4.54 7.29 -9.79
C ALA A 89 4.04 7.39 -8.35
N PHE A 90 2.86 6.82 -8.06
CA PHE A 90 2.33 6.76 -6.69
C PHE A 90 3.32 6.08 -5.73
N PHE A 91 3.78 4.86 -6.03
CA PHE A 91 4.69 4.13 -5.13
C PHE A 91 6.09 4.75 -5.08
N LEU A 92 6.58 5.32 -6.17
CA LEU A 92 7.85 6.06 -6.19
C LEU A 92 7.80 7.31 -5.31
N ALA A 93 6.64 7.95 -5.14
CA ALA A 93 6.48 9.06 -4.18
C ALA A 93 6.46 8.57 -2.71
N GLN A 94 5.98 7.35 -2.45
CA GLN A 94 5.92 6.81 -1.08
C GLN A 94 7.31 6.42 -0.53
N ALA A 95 8.18 5.88 -1.36
CA ALA A 95 9.52 5.44 -0.96
C ALA A 95 10.38 6.53 -0.28
N PRO A 96 10.54 7.74 -0.86
CA PRO A 96 11.27 8.83 -0.21
C PRO A 96 10.52 9.34 1.01
N ALA A 97 9.17 9.40 1.00
CA ALA A 97 8.39 9.84 2.16
C ALA A 97 8.64 8.96 3.39
N VAL A 98 8.58 7.62 3.24
CA VAL A 98 8.86 6.67 4.33
C VAL A 98 10.32 6.74 4.78
N SER A 99 11.26 6.92 3.85
CA SER A 99 12.69 7.00 4.17
C SER A 99 13.05 8.30 4.88
N ALA A 100 12.48 9.42 4.43
CA ALA A 100 12.62 10.74 5.04
C ALA A 100 12.00 10.75 6.43
N GLU A 101 10.80 10.21 6.61
CA GLU A 101 10.16 10.09 7.93
C GLU A 101 11.05 9.29 8.90
N LYS A 102 11.56 8.12 8.49
CA LYS A 102 12.48 7.32 9.32
C LYS A 102 13.73 8.11 9.71
N ARG A 103 14.31 8.86 8.78
CA ARG A 103 15.51 9.67 9.03
C ARG A 103 15.20 10.84 9.97
N LEU A 104 14.09 11.55 9.74
CA LEU A 104 13.67 12.69 10.56
C LEU A 104 13.41 12.26 12.00
N ARG A 105 12.68 11.16 12.21
CA ARG A 105 12.42 10.60 13.54
C ARG A 105 13.70 10.17 14.28
N ARG A 106 14.71 9.72 13.54
CA ARG A 106 16.03 9.38 14.12
C ARG A 106 16.84 10.61 14.51
N LEU A 107 16.74 11.70 13.75
CA LEU A 107 17.53 12.91 13.95
C LEU A 107 16.91 13.85 14.99
N LEU A 108 15.59 14.05 14.91
CA LEU A 108 14.87 15.06 15.71
C LEU A 108 14.00 14.45 16.82
N GLY A 109 13.93 13.12 16.90
CA GLY A 109 12.94 12.45 17.73
C GLY A 109 11.52 12.59 17.17
N VAL A 110 10.53 12.22 17.97
CA VAL A 110 9.11 12.32 17.62
C VAL A 110 8.48 13.37 18.55
N PRO A 111 8.05 14.54 18.05
CA PRO A 111 7.45 15.55 18.90
C PRO A 111 6.02 15.16 19.33
N PRO A 112 5.55 15.60 20.50
CA PRO A 112 4.13 15.52 20.85
C PRO A 112 3.26 16.27 19.82
N PRO A 113 2.04 15.78 19.50
CA PRO A 113 1.38 14.58 20.03
C PRO A 113 1.73 13.26 19.30
N PHE A 114 2.66 13.28 18.33
CA PHE A 114 2.97 12.11 17.49
C PHE A 114 3.68 10.98 18.26
N ASP A 115 4.29 11.28 19.39
CA ASP A 115 4.92 10.30 20.29
C ASP A 115 3.89 9.43 21.03
N ARG A 116 2.72 10.00 21.34
CA ARG A 116 1.68 9.39 22.20
C ARG A 116 0.41 8.98 21.45
N SER A 117 0.15 9.55 20.28
CA SER A 117 -1.10 9.36 19.55
C SER A 117 -0.89 8.67 18.21
N SER A 118 -1.34 7.41 18.11
CA SER A 118 -1.43 6.70 16.83
C SER A 118 -2.43 7.37 15.89
N ALA A 119 -3.47 8.01 16.42
CA ALA A 119 -4.43 8.78 15.63
C ALA A 119 -3.74 10.00 14.97
N ALA A 120 -2.93 10.75 15.71
CA ALA A 120 -2.17 11.88 15.16
C ALA A 120 -1.19 11.42 14.07
N CYS A 121 -0.46 10.34 14.30
CA CYS A 121 0.42 9.74 13.31
C CYS A 121 -0.33 9.25 12.06
N THR A 122 -1.49 8.63 12.24
CA THR A 122 -2.30 8.13 11.14
C THR A 122 -2.90 9.28 10.33
N LEU A 123 -3.39 10.32 10.98
CA LEU A 123 -3.90 11.52 10.32
C LEU A 123 -2.78 12.20 9.51
N ALA A 124 -1.61 12.43 10.10
CA ALA A 124 -0.48 13.03 9.40
C ALA A 124 -0.06 12.21 8.17
N TRP A 125 0.05 10.89 8.30
CA TRP A 125 0.37 10.03 7.17
C TRP A 125 -0.74 10.00 6.11
N THR A 126 -2.01 9.98 6.52
CA THR A 126 -3.14 10.00 5.59
C THR A 126 -3.19 11.30 4.82
N LEU A 127 -2.99 12.43 5.48
CA LEU A 127 -2.91 13.76 4.85
C LEU A 127 -1.73 13.85 3.88
N LEU A 128 -0.61 13.19 4.18
CA LEU A 128 0.54 13.11 3.27
C LEU A 128 0.26 12.21 2.04
N LEU A 129 -0.53 11.15 2.22
CA LEU A 129 -0.88 10.21 1.14
C LEU A 129 -1.99 10.74 0.23
N MET A 130 -2.92 11.54 0.77
CA MET A 130 -4.13 12.00 0.10
C MET A 130 -3.86 12.71 -1.25
N PRO A 131 -2.86 13.60 -1.39
CA PRO A 131 -2.52 14.22 -2.68
C PRO A 131 -2.11 13.23 -3.76
N PHE A 132 -1.54 12.08 -3.38
CA PHE A 132 -1.07 11.06 -4.31
C PHE A 132 -2.14 10.00 -4.61
N ALA A 133 -3.19 9.89 -3.78
CA ALA A 133 -4.26 8.91 -3.97
C ALA A 133 -4.92 8.96 -5.37
N PRO A 134 -5.12 10.13 -6.02
CA PRO A 134 -5.63 10.19 -7.39
C PRO A 134 -4.76 9.45 -8.41
N LEU A 135 -3.43 9.40 -8.24
CA LEU A 135 -2.53 8.66 -9.13
C LEU A 135 -2.85 7.16 -9.10
N PHE A 136 -3.04 6.60 -7.92
CA PHE A 136 -3.36 5.19 -7.75
C PHE A 136 -4.79 4.86 -8.19
N LEU A 137 -5.74 5.74 -7.92
CA LEU A 137 -7.16 5.51 -8.21
C LEU A 137 -7.56 5.81 -9.65
N HIS A 138 -6.72 6.50 -10.43
CA HIS A 138 -7.06 6.90 -11.80
C HIS A 138 -7.52 5.71 -12.67
N PRO A 139 -6.78 4.59 -12.79
CA PRO A 139 -7.22 3.47 -13.63
C PRO A 139 -8.55 2.86 -13.19
N LEU A 140 -8.82 2.84 -11.88
CA LEU A 140 -10.08 2.33 -11.33
C LEU A 140 -11.26 3.25 -11.65
N LYS A 141 -11.03 4.57 -11.62
CA LYS A 141 -12.04 5.57 -11.99
C LYS A 141 -12.36 5.53 -13.47
N THR A 142 -11.34 5.40 -14.33
CA THR A 142 -11.50 5.42 -15.79
C THR A 142 -11.87 4.08 -16.41
N SER A 143 -11.88 2.99 -15.65
CA SER A 143 -12.27 1.66 -16.15
C SER A 143 -13.75 1.36 -16.07
N GLY A 144 -14.55 2.23 -15.46
CA GLY A 144 -15.96 1.90 -15.17
C GLY A 144 -16.10 0.82 -14.09
N THR A 145 -15.00 0.29 -13.53
CA THR A 145 -15.00 -0.74 -12.48
C THR A 145 -15.85 -0.31 -11.28
N PHE A 146 -15.79 0.96 -10.88
CA PHE A 146 -16.66 1.48 -9.82
C PHE A 146 -18.14 1.44 -10.18
N ALA A 147 -18.51 1.77 -11.42
CA ALA A 147 -19.90 1.67 -11.88
C ALA A 147 -20.37 0.21 -11.87
N THR A 148 -19.55 -0.72 -12.36
CA THR A 148 -19.86 -2.16 -12.32
C THR A 148 -20.01 -2.68 -10.89
N ILE A 149 -19.13 -2.30 -9.96
CA ILE A 149 -19.26 -2.68 -8.54
C ILE A 149 -20.57 -2.14 -7.95
N LEU A 150 -20.88 -0.86 -8.19
CA LEU A 150 -22.09 -0.23 -7.68
C LEU A 150 -23.38 -0.81 -8.29
N GLU A 151 -23.34 -1.33 -9.52
CA GLU A 151 -24.45 -2.06 -10.13
C GLU A 151 -24.62 -3.48 -9.57
N LEU A 152 -23.52 -4.14 -9.19
CA LEU A 152 -23.54 -5.52 -8.67
C LEU A 152 -23.95 -5.60 -7.19
N VAL A 153 -23.59 -4.61 -6.37
CA VAL A 153 -23.88 -4.61 -4.92
C VAL A 153 -25.39 -4.74 -4.62
N PRO A 154 -26.30 -3.98 -5.26
CA PRO A 154 -27.74 -4.14 -5.05
C PRO A 154 -28.24 -5.52 -5.48
N ARG A 155 -27.70 -6.08 -6.56
CA ARG A 155 -28.12 -7.39 -7.09
C ARG A 155 -27.72 -8.54 -6.16
N LEU A 156 -26.56 -8.43 -5.51
CA LEU A 156 -26.12 -9.40 -4.51
C LEU A 156 -26.91 -9.29 -3.20
N ALA A 157 -27.29 -8.07 -2.79
CA ALA A 157 -28.11 -7.87 -1.60
C ALA A 157 -29.53 -8.46 -1.72
N VAL A 158 -30.06 -8.56 -2.94
CA VAL A 158 -31.38 -9.17 -3.23
C VAL A 158 -31.29 -10.67 -3.52
N ALA A 159 -30.10 -11.18 -3.87
CA ALA A 159 -29.87 -12.59 -4.21
C ALA A 159 -29.44 -13.47 -3.01
N VAL A 160 -29.36 -12.91 -1.80
CA VAL A 160 -29.17 -13.67 -0.56
C VAL A 160 -30.57 -13.96 0.02
N PRO A 161 -31.05 -15.23 -0.02
CA PRO A 161 -32.31 -15.63 0.60
C PRO A 161 -32.24 -15.59 2.14
#